data_AF-A0A2W4NYT9-F1
#
_entry.id   AF-A0A2W4NYT9-F1
#
_cell.length_a   1.000
_cell.length_b   1.000
_cell.length_c   1.000
_cell.angle_alpha   90.00
_cell.angle_beta   90.00
_cell.angle_gamma   90.00
#
_symmetry.space_group_name_H-M   'P 1'
#
loop_
_entity.id
_entity.type
_entity.pdbx_description
1 polymer ?
#
loop_
_entity_poly.entity_id
_entity_poly.type
_entity_poly.pdbx_seq_one_letter_code
_entity_poly.pdbx_strand_id
1 'polypeptide(L)' 'MRLVRLAPPGFSVDIMPVNAKPALAIRDANGRIVTVINVDIRDGRIAGLQFVLNPDKLAHLNR' A
#
# COMPACT_ATOMS: atom_id res chain seq x y z
N MET A 1 7.03 -15.63 -2.99
CA MET A 1 6.87 -15.27 -1.56
C MET A 1 5.50 -14.60 -1.40
N ARG A 2 4.52 -15.28 -0.79
CA ARG A 2 3.17 -14.70 -0.58
C ARG A 2 3.28 -13.74 0.61
N LEU A 3 3.48 -12.45 0.35
CA LEU A 3 3.48 -11.38 1.38
C LEU A 3 2.19 -11.37 2.23
N VAL A 4 1.16 -12.08 1.76
CA VAL A 4 -0.24 -11.98 2.17
C VAL A 4 -0.73 -13.26 2.89
N ARG A 5 0.14 -13.97 3.61
CA ARG A 5 -0.27 -15.21 4.32
C ARG A 5 -1.41 -14.99 5.32
N LEU A 6 -1.58 -13.75 5.81
CA LEU A 6 -2.57 -13.39 6.84
C LEU A 6 -3.73 -12.51 6.33
N ALA A 7 -3.77 -12.10 5.06
CA ALA A 7 -4.90 -11.30 4.61
C ALA A 7 -6.09 -12.20 4.24
N PRO A 8 -7.33 -11.67 4.31
CA PRO A 8 -8.51 -12.39 3.88
C PRO A 8 -8.41 -12.86 2.42
N PRO A 9 -9.10 -13.95 2.05
CA PRO A 9 -9.16 -14.39 0.66
C PRO A 9 -9.53 -13.25 -0.30
N GLY A 10 -8.86 -13.21 -1.44
CA GLY A 10 -9.07 -12.18 -2.47
C GLY A 10 -8.29 -10.89 -2.26
N PHE A 11 -7.67 -10.66 -1.10
CA PHE A 11 -6.81 -9.50 -0.91
C PHE A 11 -5.50 -9.65 -1.69
N SER A 12 -5.02 -8.55 -2.27
CA SER A 12 -3.73 -8.48 -2.94
C SER A 12 -2.86 -7.37 -2.35
N VAL A 13 -1.55 -7.49 -2.57
CA VAL A 13 -0.56 -6.49 -2.22
C VAL A 13 0.30 -6.23 -3.43
N ASP A 14 0.31 -4.99 -3.90
CA ASP A 14 1.12 -4.52 -5.03
C ASP A 14 2.20 -3.57 -4.51
N ILE A 15 3.43 -3.72 -5.02
CA ILE A 15 4.47 -2.70 -4.83
C ILE A 15 4.34 -1.71 -5.98
N MET A 16 4.13 -0.44 -5.66
CA MET A 16 4.00 0.62 -6.65
C MET A 16 4.73 1.89 -6.21
N PRO A 17 5.20 2.73 -7.14
CA PRO A 17 5.66 4.07 -6.80
C PRO A 17 4.48 4.97 -6.43
N VAL A 18 4.54 5.63 -5.27
CA VAL A 18 3.63 6.70 -4.88
C VAL A 18 4.47 7.93 -4.55
N ASN A 19 4.23 9.05 -5.23
CA ASN A 19 5.05 10.27 -5.11
C ASN A 19 6.56 10.01 -5.26
N ALA A 20 6.94 9.23 -6.27
CA ALA A 20 8.33 8.80 -6.53
C ALA A 20 9.00 7.99 -5.40
N LYS A 21 8.24 7.49 -4.43
CA LYS A 21 8.73 6.62 -3.34
C LYS A 21 8.12 5.23 -3.42
N PRO A 22 8.82 4.17 -2.94
CA PRO A 22 8.23 2.85 -2.84
C PRO A 22 7.03 2.84 -1.89
N ALA A 23 5.94 2.21 -2.32
CA ALA A 23 4.76 2.00 -1.51
C ALA A 23 4.16 0.61 -1.72
N LEU A 24 3.42 0.14 -0.72
CA LEU A 24 2.55 -1.02 -0.82
C LEU A 24 1.12 -0.55 -0.97
N ALA A 25 0.42 -0.99 -2.00
CA ALA A 25 -1.03 -0.84 -2.09
C ALA A 25 -1.69 -2.17 -1.74
N ILE A 26 -2.63 -2.13 -0.81
CA ILE A 26 -3.43 -3.29 -0.42
C ILE A 26 -4.80 -3.13 -1.04
N ARG A 27 -5.23 -4.13 -1.80
CA ARG A 27 -6.56 -4.18 -2.41
C ARG A 27 -7.39 -5.26 -1.74
N ASP A 28 -8.67 -4.98 -1.55
CA ASP A 28 -9.64 -5.98 -1.14
C ASP A 28 -10.01 -6.92 -2.29
N ALA A 29 -10.89 -7.89 -2.01
CA ALA A 29 -11.36 -8.87 -2.99
C ALA A 29 -12.09 -8.26 -4.20
N ASN A 30 -12.53 -7.00 -4.12
CA ASN A 30 -13.18 -6.27 -5.21
C ASN A 30 -12.18 -5.38 -5.98
N GLY A 31 -10.88 -5.44 -5.65
CA GLY A 31 -9.83 -4.65 -6.29
C GLY A 31 -9.71 -3.22 -5.75
N ARG A 32 -10.52 -2.84 -4.74
CA ARG A 32 -10.51 -1.49 -4.17
C ARG A 32 -9.30 -1.33 -3.25
N ILE A 33 -8.56 -0.22 -3.42
CA ILE A 33 -7.46 0.13 -2.50
C ILE A 33 -8.05 0.44 -1.12
N VAL A 34 -7.66 -0.35 -0.12
CA VAL A 34 -8.07 -0.18 1.29
C VAL A 34 -6.98 0.43 2.15
N THR A 35 -5.73 0.39 1.68
CA THR A 35 -4.58 1.00 2.37
C THR A 35 -3.46 1.24 1.37
N VAL A 36 -2.74 2.34 1.54
CA VAL A 36 -1.41 2.53 0.99
C VAL A 36 -0.41 2.71 2.13
N ILE A 37 0.70 1.97 2.07
CA ILE A 37 1.82 2.08 3.00
C ILE A 37 2.99 2.70 2.25
N ASN A 38 3.31 3.96 2.53
CA ASN A 38 4.51 4.60 2.01
C ASN A 38 5.71 4.15 2.83
N VAL A 39 6.81 3.79 2.16
CA VAL A 39 8.06 3.42 2.79
C VAL A 39 9.05 4.57 2.64
N ASP A 40 9.42 5.21 3.74
CA ASP A 40 10.50 6.20 3.73
C ASP A 40 11.84 5.46 3.85
N ILE A 41 12.71 5.63 2.87
CA ILE A 41 14.03 5.01 2.84
C ILE A 41 15.08 6.11 2.93
N ARG A 42 16.01 5.99 3.88
CA ARG A 42 17.17 6.87 4.05
C ARG A 42 18.41 6.00 4.19
N ASP A 43 19.44 6.29 3.41
CA ASP A 43 20.71 5.55 3.41
C ASP A 43 20.54 4.02 3.31
N GLY A 44 19.64 3.59 2.41
CA GLY A 44 19.33 2.18 2.17
C GLY A 44 18.55 1.49 3.28
N ARG A 45 18.09 2.22 4.31
CA ARG A 45 17.33 1.69 5.44
C ARG A 45 15.93 2.27 5.51
N ILE A 46 14.97 1.47 5.98
CA ILE A 46 13.61 1.95 6.26
C ILE A 46 13.69 2.91 7.45
N ALA A 47 13.43 4.18 7.18
CA ALA A 47 13.39 5.25 8.18
C ALA A 47 11.98 5.45 8.77
N GLY A 48 10.95 5.02 8.04
CA GLY A 48 9.57 5.12 8.51
C GLY A 48 8.57 4.46 7.58
N LEU A 49 7.38 4.21 8.13
CA LEU A 49 6.22 3.72 7.40
C LEU A 49 5.05 4.66 7.66
N GLN A 50 4.37 5.10 6.61
CA GLN A 50 3.15 5.89 6.73
C GLN A 50 1.98 5.10 6.16
N PHE A 51 0.98 4.87 6.99
CA PHE A 51 -0.24 4.15 6.63
C PHE A 51 -1.34 5.16 6.29
N VAL A 52 -1.81 5.12 5.05
CA VAL A 52 -2.94 5.94 4.59
C VAL A 52 -4.17 5.04 4.50
N LEU A 53 -5.08 5.20 5.47
CA LEU A 53 -6.36 4.47 5.52
C LEU A 53 -7.58 5.37 5.29
N ASN A 54 -7.40 6.70 5.30
CA ASN A 54 -8.51 7.63 5.14
C ASN A 54 -9.16 7.42 3.75
N PRO A 55 -10.44 7.02 3.68
CA PRO A 55 -11.14 6.77 2.41
C PRO A 55 -11.10 7.96 1.45
N ASP A 56 -11.20 9.18 1.96
CA ASP A 56 -11.18 10.40 1.14
C ASP A 56 -9.82 10.58 0.47
N LYS A 57 -8.74 10.28 1.19
CA LYS A 57 -7.38 10.31 0.61
C LYS A 57 -7.17 9.20 -0.41
N LEU A 58 -7.71 8.01 -0.15
CA LEU A 58 -7.59 6.85 -1.04
C LEU A 58 -8.42 7.01 -2.32
N ALA A 59 -9.55 7.72 -2.28
CA ALA A 59 -10.38 7.98 -3.44
C ALA A 59 -9.61 8.70 -4.58
N HIS A 60 -8.58 9.47 -4.25
CA HIS A 60 -7.72 10.14 -5.23
C HIS A 60 -6.83 9.19 -6.04
N LEU A 61 -6.61 7.96 -5.57
CA LEU A 61 -5.77 6.96 -6.25
C LEU A 61 -6.54 6.09 -7.24
N ASN A 62 -7.88 6.18 -7.25
CA ASN A 62 -8.74 5.48 -8.20
C ASN A 62 -9.11 6.35 -9.41
N ARG A 63 -8.40 7.47 -9.62
CA ARG A 63 -8.66 8.45 -10.69
C ARG A 63 -7.60 8.39 -11.77
#